data_AF-A0A356TIT4-F1
#
_entry.id   AF-A0A356TIT4-F1
#
_cell.length_a   1.000
_cell.length_b   1.000
_cell.length_c   1.000
_cell.angle_alpha   90.00
_cell.angle_beta   90.00
_cell.angle_gamma   90.00
#
_symmetry.space_group_name_H-M   'P 1'
#
loop_
_entity.id
_entity.type
_entity.pdbx_description
1 polymer ?
#
loop_
_entity_poly.entity_id
_entity_poly.type
_entity_poly.pdbx_seq_one_letter_code
_entity_poly.pdbx_strand_id
1 'polypeptide(L)'
;MFELLRTLELDVELGAEPMVLRVELFKARDQSQLYRARLWRRELFRMTPSFPRDDDDEPRERTDDTLYVDWSDFLENDLDELIAPSDEAAEERVLGELRKALAAASWVI
;
A
#
# COMPACT_ATOMS: atom_id res chain seq x y z
N MET A 1 0.31 19.15 9.71
CA MET A 1 1.23 18.40 8.82
C MET A 1 1.36 16.96 9.31
N PHE A 2 1.56 15.97 8.42
CA PHE A 2 1.76 14.57 8.82
C PHE A 2 3.20 14.11 8.58
N GLU A 3 3.71 13.27 9.47
CA GLU A 3 5.03 12.64 9.37
C GLU A 3 4.89 11.14 9.23
N LEU A 4 5.72 10.53 8.39
CA LEU A 4 5.80 9.07 8.30
C LEU A 4 6.39 8.55 9.61
N LEU A 5 5.58 7.80 10.34
CA LEU A 5 5.98 7.19 11.59
C LEU A 5 6.67 5.85 11.34
N ARG A 6 6.09 5.03 10.46
CA ARG A 6 6.65 3.73 10.06
C ARG A 6 6.06 3.20 8.77
N THR A 7 6.81 2.27 8.19
CA THR A 7 6.42 1.45 7.05
C THR A 7 6.47 -0.02 7.48
N LEU A 8 5.40 -0.75 7.18
CA LEU A 8 5.29 -2.18 7.41
C LEU A 8 5.12 -2.87 6.07
N GLU A 9 5.90 -3.91 5.80
CA GLU A 9 5.70 -4.77 4.63
C GLU A 9 5.20 -6.14 5.07
N LEU A 10 4.18 -6.64 4.37
CA LEU A 10 3.50 -7.89 4.67
C LEU A 10 3.48 -8.75 3.42
N ASP A 11 4.01 -9.96 3.53
CA ASP A 11 3.77 -11.02 2.57
C ASP A 11 2.42 -11.67 2.89
N VAL A 12 1.50 -11.65 1.92
CA VAL A 12 0.13 -12.13 2.07
C VAL A 12 -0.13 -13.22 1.04
N GLU A 13 -0.63 -14.36 1.51
CA GLU A 13 -1.14 -15.44 0.66
C GLU A 13 -2.65 -15.29 0.55
N LEU A 14 -3.15 -14.84 -0.62
CA LEU A 14 -4.57 -14.75 -0.91
C LEU A 14 -4.88 -15.66 -2.11
N GLY A 15 -5.51 -16.80 -1.84
CA GLY A 15 -5.74 -17.83 -2.86
C GLY A 15 -4.44 -18.44 -3.38
N ALA A 16 -4.26 -18.48 -4.71
CA ALA A 16 -3.09 -19.08 -5.35
C ALA A 16 -1.94 -18.10 -5.63
N GLU A 17 -2.14 -16.79 -5.41
CA GLU A 17 -1.16 -15.76 -5.75
C GLU A 17 -0.62 -15.06 -4.49
N PRO A 18 0.69 -15.17 -4.19
CA PRO A 18 1.29 -14.38 -3.13
C PRO A 18 1.36 -12.91 -3.56
N MET A 19 1.04 -12.00 -2.64
CA MET A 19 1.16 -10.56 -2.85
C MET A 19 1.91 -9.91 -1.70
N VAL A 20 2.57 -8.78 -1.99
CA VAL A 20 3.24 -7.99 -0.96
C VAL A 20 2.48 -6.69 -0.78
N LEU A 21 2.06 -6.44 0.45
CA LEU A 21 1.39 -5.22 0.86
C LEU A 21 2.35 -4.35 1.67
N ARG A 22 2.25 -3.04 1.49
CA ARG A 22 2.96 -2.06 2.31
C ARG A 22 1.93 -1.16 2.98
N VAL A 23 2.03 -1.05 4.30
CA VAL A 23 1.27 -0.08 5.08
C VAL A 23 2.22 1.04 5.49
N GLU A 24 1.83 2.28 5.21
CA GLU A 24 2.52 3.46 5.72
C GLU A 24 1.62 4.15 6.74
N LEU A 25 2.11 4.29 7.97
CA LEU A 25 1.41 4.96 9.05
C LEU A 25 2.02 6.34 9.27
N PHE A 26 1.18 7.36 9.30
CA PHE A 26 1.57 8.73 9.52
C PHE A 26 0.91 9.30 10.76
N LYS A 27 1.60 10.22 11.43
CA LYS A 27 1.11 10.94 12.61
C LYS A 27 1.06 12.44 12.35
N ALA A 28 0.00 13.11 12.77
CA ALA A 28 -0.09 14.56 12.69
C ALA A 28 0.87 15.19 13.70
N ARG A 29 1.71 16.14 13.25
CA ARG A 29 2.62 16.89 14.12
C ARG A 29 1.90 17.68 15.21
N ASP A 30 0.79 18.30 14.84
CA ASP A 30 0.11 19.29 15.66
C ASP A 30 -1.04 18.67 16.49
N GLN A 31 -1.33 17.38 16.27
CA GLN A 31 -2.40 16.64 16.93
C GLN A 31 -1.91 15.22 17.25
N SER A 32 -1.43 15.02 18.47
CA SER A 32 -0.73 13.79 18.88
C SER A 32 -1.56 12.51 18.84
N GLN A 33 -2.88 12.62 18.67
CA GLN A 33 -3.81 11.49 18.56
C GLN A 33 -4.39 11.29 17.16
N LEU A 34 -4.03 12.15 16.20
CA LEU A 34 -4.49 12.06 14.82
C LEU A 34 -3.43 11.37 13.96
N TYR A 35 -3.87 10.33 13.27
CA TYR A 35 -3.08 9.49 12.39
C TYR A 35 -3.76 9.39 11.03
N ARG A 36 -3.01 8.93 10.05
CA ARG A 36 -3.55 8.44 8.78
C ARG A 36 -2.73 7.27 8.29
N ALA A 37 -3.30 6.42 7.45
CA ALA A 37 -2.60 5.31 6.85
C ALA A 37 -2.78 5.26 5.33
N ARG A 38 -1.80 4.69 4.64
CA ARG A 38 -1.89 4.34 3.22
C ARG A 38 -1.58 2.86 3.08
N LEU A 39 -2.40 2.17 2.28
CA LEU A 39 -2.16 0.80 1.89
C LEU A 39 -1.69 0.79 0.44
N TRP A 40 -0.62 0.07 0.20
CA TRP A 40 -0.03 -0.08 -1.12
C TRP A 40 0.10 -1.55 -1.47
N ARG A 41 -0.22 -1.91 -2.71
CA ARG A 41 0.06 -3.24 -3.26
C ARG A 41 1.30 -3.17 -4.14
N ARG A 42 2.25 -4.07 -3.92
CA ARG A 42 3.43 -4.21 -4.77
C ARG A 42 3.07 -5.02 -6.02
N GLU A 43 3.20 -4.42 -7.18
CA GLU A 43 2.91 -5.05 -8.47
C GLU A 43 4.10 -4.95 -9.43
N LEU A 44 4.25 -5.98 -10.26
CA LEU A 44 5.23 -6.00 -11.34
C LEU A 44 4.58 -5.46 -12.61
N PHE A 45 5.07 -4.32 -13.09
CA PHE A 45 4.65 -3.74 -14.36
C PHE A 45 5.71 -4.00 -15.42
N ARG A 46 5.27 -4.51 -16.57
CA ARG A 46 6.09 -4.50 -17.78
C ARG A 46 5.95 -3.14 -18.43
N MET A 47 6.91 -2.27 -18.16
CA MET A 47 6.96 -0.94 -18.74
C MET A 47 7.72 -0.96 -20.06
N THR A 48 7.22 -0.16 -20.98
CA THR A 48 7.90 0.11 -22.24
C THR A 48 8.32 1.58 -22.19
N PRO A 49 9.61 1.87 -21.93
CA PRO A 49 10.13 3.23 -21.88
C PRO A 49 9.86 3.96 -23.20
N SER A 50 9.42 5.21 -23.13
CA SER A 50 9.26 6.05 -24.32
C SER A 50 10.61 6.48 -24.92
N PHE A 51 11.69 6.42 -24.14
CA PHE A 51 13.06 6.69 -24.56
C PHE A 51 14.08 5.85 -23.75
N PRO A 52 15.29 5.58 -24.28
CA PRO A 52 15.72 5.88 -25.65
C PRO A 52 15.01 5.00 -26.68
N ARG A 53 14.91 5.50 -27.92
CA ARG A 53 14.33 4.76 -29.06
C ARG A 53 15.44 4.25 -29.98
N ASP A 54 15.19 3.16 -30.69
CA ASP A 54 16.11 2.60 -31.68
C ASP A 54 15.94 3.29 -33.04
N ASP A 55 16.64 2.77 -34.05
CA ASP A 55 16.63 3.35 -35.40
C ASP A 55 15.27 3.18 -36.11
N ASP A 56 14.39 2.31 -35.61
CA ASP A 56 13.02 2.07 -36.10
C ASP A 56 11.95 2.86 -35.31
N ASP A 57 12.37 3.80 -34.44
CA ASP A 57 11.52 4.55 -33.49
C ASP A 57 10.80 3.63 -32.47
N GLU A 58 11.31 2.43 -32.23
CA GLU A 58 10.79 1.53 -31.18
C GLU A 58 11.56 1.74 -29.86
N PRO A 59 10.91 1.54 -28.71
CA PRO A 59 11.56 1.50 -27.40
C PRO A 59 12.74 0.51 -27.39
N ARG A 60 13.95 1.02 -27.13
CA ARG A 60 15.18 0.20 -27.18
C ARG A 60 15.18 -0.97 -26.20
N GLU A 61 14.52 -0.80 -25.07
CA GLU A 61 14.52 -1.74 -23.96
C GLU A 61 13.10 -1.94 -23.44
N ARG A 62 12.83 -3.09 -22.83
CA ARG A 62 11.65 -3.29 -21.99
C ARG A 62 12.13 -3.43 -20.55
N THR A 63 11.46 -2.75 -19.64
CA THR A 63 11.80 -2.79 -18.21
C THR A 63 10.68 -3.46 -17.46
N ASP A 64 11.03 -4.41 -16.61
CA ASP A 64 10.11 -4.98 -15.63
C ASP A 64 10.35 -4.21 -14.32
N ASP A 65 9.42 -3.34 -13.96
CA ASP A 65 9.52 -2.44 -12.82
C ASP A 65 8.53 -2.83 -11.73
N THR A 66 8.98 -2.77 -10.49
CA THR A 66 8.12 -3.01 -9.33
C THR A 66 7.57 -1.68 -8.83
N LEU A 67 6.25 -1.54 -8.83
CA LEU A 67 5.56 -0.32 -8.38
C LEU A 67 4.66 -0.62 -7.17
N TYR A 68 4.51 0.37 -6.30
CA TYR A 68 3.52 0.37 -5.24
C TYR A 68 2.29 1.13 -5.73
N VAL A 69 1.20 0.41 -5.95
CA VAL A 69 -0.09 0.96 -6.38
C VAL A 69 -0.91 1.28 -5.14
N ASP A 70 -1.51 2.47 -5.08
CA ASP A 70 -2.41 2.82 -3.98
C ASP A 70 -3.56 1.83 -3.97
N TRP A 71 -3.74 1.18 -2.82
CA TRP A 71 -4.76 0.18 -2.60
C TRP A 71 -5.57 0.50 -1.33
N SER A 72 -5.56 1.76 -0.89
CA SER A 72 -6.26 2.20 0.32
C SER A 72 -7.78 1.98 0.22
N ASP A 73 -8.36 2.08 -0.98
CA ASP A 73 -9.78 1.81 -1.25
C ASP A 73 -10.20 0.35 -1.03
N PHE A 74 -9.23 -0.58 -0.88
CA PHE A 74 -9.50 -1.96 -0.48
C PHE A 74 -10.06 -2.05 0.95
N LEU A 75 -9.77 -1.05 1.78
CA LEU A 75 -10.27 -0.96 3.15
C LEU A 75 -11.55 -0.12 3.16
N GLU A 76 -12.62 -0.65 3.75
CA GLU A 76 -13.91 0.06 3.84
C GLU A 76 -13.87 1.30 4.76
N ASN A 77 -12.84 1.42 5.60
CA ASN A 77 -12.71 2.53 6.55
C ASN A 77 -11.87 3.67 5.97
N ASP A 78 -12.27 4.89 6.31
CA ASP A 78 -11.47 6.08 6.05
C ASP A 78 -10.17 6.02 6.86
N LEU A 79 -9.04 5.92 6.16
CA LEU A 79 -7.71 5.91 6.73
C LEU A 79 -7.07 7.30 6.73
N ASP A 80 -7.71 8.33 6.20
CA ASP A 80 -7.16 9.69 6.17
C ASP A 80 -7.31 10.41 7.52
N GLU A 81 -8.25 9.99 8.36
CA GLU A 81 -8.45 10.52 9.71
C GLU A 81 -8.69 9.41 10.76
N LEU A 82 -7.59 8.91 11.33
CA LEU A 82 -7.60 7.88 12.37
C LEU A 82 -7.29 8.49 13.73
N ILE A 83 -8.24 8.46 14.66
CA ILE A 83 -7.99 8.85 16.06
C ILE A 83 -7.57 7.63 16.87
N ALA A 84 -6.41 7.70 17.53
CA ALA A 84 -5.87 6.65 18.38
C ALA A 84 -5.10 7.21 19.60
N PRO A 85 -5.11 6.49 20.75
CA PRO A 85 -4.46 6.95 21.98
C PRO A 85 -2.92 6.83 21.95
N SER A 86 -2.36 5.97 21.10
CA SER A 86 -0.92 5.78 20.93
C SER A 86 -0.58 5.33 19.50
N ASP A 87 0.71 5.31 19.21
CA ASP A 87 1.27 4.85 17.94
C ASP A 87 0.93 3.37 17.71
N GLU A 88 1.08 2.53 18.74
CA GLU A 88 0.75 1.10 18.70
C GLU A 88 -0.75 0.88 18.48
N ALA A 89 -1.61 1.66 19.13
CA ALA A 89 -3.05 1.54 18.97
C ALA A 89 -3.51 1.95 17.56
N ALA A 90 -2.84 2.94 16.95
CA ALA A 90 -3.10 3.32 15.55
C ALA A 90 -2.72 2.18 14.59
N GLU A 91 -1.54 1.58 14.80
CA GLU A 91 -1.08 0.43 14.02
C GLU A 91 -1.99 -0.79 14.16
N GLU A 92 -2.32 -1.19 15.39
CA GLU A 92 -3.21 -2.33 15.65
C GLU A 92 -4.57 -2.13 14.99
N ARG A 93 -5.09 -0.89 14.98
CA ARG A 93 -6.34 -0.56 14.29
C ARG A 93 -6.22 -0.79 12.79
N VAL A 94 -5.19 -0.24 12.14
CA VAL A 94 -4.98 -0.39 10.69
C VAL A 94 -4.76 -1.85 10.30
N LEU A 95 -3.90 -2.57 11.02
CA LEU A 95 -3.66 -4.00 10.78
C LEU A 95 -4.91 -4.85 11.05
N GLY A 96 -5.73 -4.46 12.03
CA GLY A 96 -7.00 -5.10 12.32
C GLY A 96 -7.99 -4.98 11.17
N GLU A 97 -8.14 -3.79 10.58
CA GLU A 97 -8.99 -3.59 9.39
C GLU A 97 -8.45 -4.33 8.17
N LEU A 98 -7.13 -4.32 7.96
CA LEU A 98 -6.51 -5.09 6.87
C LEU A 98 -6.79 -6.59 7.02
N ARG A 99 -6.65 -7.15 8.22
CA ARG A 99 -6.96 -8.57 8.49
C ARG A 99 -8.42 -8.89 8.19
N LYS A 100 -9.36 -8.02 8.57
CA LYS A 100 -10.79 -8.20 8.27
C LYS A 100 -11.06 -8.19 6.77
N ALA A 101 -10.51 -7.22 6.05
CA ALA A 101 -10.68 -7.09 4.61
C ALA A 101 -10.09 -8.30 3.85
N LEU A 102 -8.87 -8.72 4.22
CA LEU A 102 -8.25 -9.91 3.65
C LEU A 102 -9.04 -11.19 3.94
N ALA A 103 -9.53 -11.35 5.17
CA ALA A 103 -10.39 -12.48 5.52
C ALA A 103 -11.66 -12.50 4.68
N ALA A 104 -12.32 -11.34 4.48
CA ALA A 104 -13.51 -11.23 3.64
C ALA A 104 -13.21 -11.57 2.17
N ALA A 105 -12.10 -11.07 1.62
CA ALA A 105 -11.67 -11.33 0.25
C ALA A 105 -11.33 -12.81 0.00
N SER A 106 -10.77 -13.51 0.99
CA SER A 106 -10.45 -14.94 0.90
C SER A 106 -11.67 -15.85 0.72
N TRP A 107 -12.90 -15.36 0.95
CA TRP A 107 -14.14 -16.12 0.70
C TRP A 107 -14.74 -15.85 -0.68
N VAL A 108 -14.25 -14.83 -1.38
CA VAL A 108 -14.83 -14.33 -2.64
C VAL A 108 -14.02 -14.76 -3.86
N ILE A 109 -12.74 -15.13 -3.67
CA ILE A 109 -11.79 -15.58 -4.70
C ILE A 109 -11.50 -17.07 -4.51
#